data_AF-A0A3S0Y4D5-F1
#
_entry.id   AF-A0A3S0Y4D5-F1
#
_cell.length_a   1.000
_cell.length_b   1.000
_cell.length_c   1.000
_cell.angle_alpha   90.00
_cell.angle_beta   90.00
_cell.angle_gamma   90.00
#
_symmetry.space_group_name_H-M   'P 1'
#
loop_
_entity.id
_entity.type
_entity.pdbx_description
1 polymer ?
#
loop_
_entity_poly.entity_id
_entity_poly.type
_entity_poly.pdbx_seq_one_letter_code
_entity_poly.pdbx_strand_id
1 'polypeptide(L)'
;MFIIGDQDQLASVGPGNILRDVIASGAIPVARLQQIRRQGPGSQITVQAHAVNQGNTPQSVPDSDFEIVEVPEGGDPELMCRVALRVATEDMLARGFDPLYEVQVLTPMHGGPVGTRALNEAFRSYHVPGDRGSVTIHGRQWAPMGARRQDRADRE
;
A
#
# COMPACT_ATOMS: atom_id res chain seq x y z
N MET A 1 -25.07 -17.65 -13.94
CA MET A 1 -23.99 -16.65 -14.05
C MET A 1 -24.04 -15.80 -12.79
N PHE A 2 -22.90 -15.53 -12.17
CA PHE A 2 -22.78 -14.62 -11.03
C PHE A 2 -21.84 -13.50 -11.42
N ILE A 3 -22.22 -12.26 -11.11
CA ILE A 3 -21.37 -11.07 -11.25
C ILE A 3 -21.00 -10.66 -9.83
N ILE A 4 -19.71 -10.57 -9.56
CA ILE A 4 -19.16 -10.25 -8.24
C ILE A 4 -18.20 -9.10 -8.42
N GLY A 5 -18.34 -8.06 -7.60
CA GLY A 5 -17.46 -6.92 -7.62
C GLY A 5 -17.75 -5.96 -6.47
N ASP A 6 -16.97 -4.90 -6.42
CA ASP A 6 -17.10 -3.83 -5.44
C ASP A 6 -17.62 -2.58 -6.16
N GLN A 7 -18.69 -2.00 -5.64
CA GLN A 7 -19.32 -0.81 -6.22
C GLN A 7 -18.62 0.51 -5.86
N ASP A 8 -17.75 0.47 -4.85
CA ASP A 8 -17.03 1.62 -4.31
C ASP A 8 -15.59 1.68 -4.83
N GLN A 9 -15.19 0.71 -5.67
CA GLN A 9 -13.94 0.78 -6.43
C GLN A 9 -13.98 1.89 -7.49
N LEU A 10 -12.78 2.28 -7.92
CA LEU A 10 -12.61 3.21 -9.04
C LEU A 10 -13.38 2.74 -10.27
N ALA A 11 -13.90 3.72 -11.02
CA ALA A 11 -14.60 3.44 -12.27
C ALA A 11 -13.71 2.69 -13.27
N SER A 12 -14.34 2.07 -14.26
CA SER A 12 -13.61 1.43 -15.36
C SER A 12 -12.73 2.45 -16.09
N VAL A 13 -11.56 2.01 -16.56
CA VAL A 13 -10.63 2.86 -17.34
C VAL A 13 -11.26 3.26 -18.68
N GLY A 14 -12.10 2.40 -19.25
CA GLY A 14 -12.90 2.68 -20.46
C GLY A 14 -14.30 3.21 -20.14
N PRO A 15 -15.07 3.62 -21.16
CA PRO A 15 -16.43 4.12 -20.97
C PRO A 15 -17.34 3.06 -20.36
N GLY A 16 -18.17 3.50 -19.40
CA GLY A 16 -19.20 2.69 -18.77
C GLY A 16 -18.94 2.40 -17.28
N ASN A 17 -20.01 2.14 -16.55
CA ASN A 17 -19.96 1.75 -15.15
C ASN A 17 -20.84 0.52 -14.91
N ILE A 18 -20.56 -0.54 -15.67
CA ILE A 18 -21.46 -1.70 -15.86
C ILE A 18 -21.98 -2.25 -14.53
N LEU A 19 -21.12 -2.48 -13.54
CA LEU A 19 -21.56 -3.04 -12.26
C LEU A 19 -22.53 -2.10 -11.54
N ARG A 20 -22.20 -0.81 -11.47
CA ARG A 20 -23.05 0.19 -10.81
C ARG A 20 -24.36 0.39 -11.58
N ASP A 21 -24.30 0.43 -12.90
CA ASP A 21 -25.46 0.60 -13.78
C ASP A 21 -26.41 -0.60 -13.68
N VAL A 22 -25.86 -1.83 -13.64
CA VAL A 22 -26.63 -3.06 -13.44
C VAL A 22 -27.29 -3.08 -12.07
N ILE A 23 -26.57 -2.71 -11.00
CA ILE A 23 -27.15 -2.60 -9.65
C ILE A 23 -28.27 -1.55 -9.63
N ALA A 24 -28.04 -0.38 -10.22
CA ALA A 24 -28.99 0.72 -10.26
C ALA A 24 -30.24 0.42 -11.10
N SER A 25 -30.12 -0.42 -12.14
CA SER A 25 -31.22 -0.79 -13.03
C SER A 25 -32.37 -1.53 -12.34
N GLY A 26 -32.08 -2.23 -11.23
CA GLY A 26 -33.04 -3.11 -10.55
C GLY A 26 -33.51 -4.30 -11.38
N ALA A 27 -32.92 -4.53 -12.56
CA ALA A 27 -33.39 -5.55 -13.51
C ALA A 27 -32.98 -6.98 -13.12
N ILE A 28 -32.02 -7.14 -12.22
CA ILE A 28 -31.54 -8.44 -11.74
C ILE A 28 -31.49 -8.48 -10.21
N PRO A 29 -31.60 -9.67 -9.58
CA PRO A 29 -31.42 -9.81 -8.13
C PRO A 29 -30.01 -9.38 -7.70
N VAL A 30 -29.92 -8.53 -6.69
CA VAL A 30 -28.64 -8.04 -6.13
C VAL A 30 -28.59 -8.36 -4.64
N ALA A 31 -27.47 -8.95 -4.21
CA ALA A 31 -27.14 -9.13 -2.80
C ALA A 31 -25.94 -8.25 -2.44
N ARG A 32 -26.07 -7.44 -1.38
CA ARG A 32 -25.00 -6.57 -0.87
C ARG A 32 -24.45 -7.13 0.43
N LEU A 33 -23.17 -7.46 0.45
CA LEU A 33 -22.47 -7.92 1.64
C LEU A 33 -21.98 -6.70 2.43
N GLN A 34 -22.50 -6.52 3.65
CA GLN A 34 -22.14 -5.39 4.52
C GLN A 34 -21.18 -5.79 5.65
N GLN A 35 -21.06 -7.08 5.93
CA GLN A 35 -20.23 -7.55 7.03
C GLN A 35 -18.79 -7.82 6.56
N ILE A 36 -17.83 -7.15 7.19
CA ILE A 36 -16.40 -7.32 6.91
C ILE A 36 -15.85 -8.38 7.84
N ARG A 37 -15.23 -9.42 7.24
CA ARG A 37 -14.63 -10.55 7.97
C ARG A 37 -13.15 -10.76 7.64
N ARG A 38 -12.54 -9.84 6.86
CA ARG A 38 -11.21 -10.03 6.28
C ARG A 38 -10.06 -9.89 7.29
N GLN A 39 -10.29 -9.17 8.39
CA GLN A 39 -9.31 -8.89 9.45
C GLN A 39 -10.04 -8.86 10.80
N GLY A 40 -9.35 -9.15 11.90
CA GLY A 40 -9.95 -9.22 13.24
C GLY A 40 -10.69 -7.93 13.64
N PRO A 41 -11.61 -7.98 14.61
CA PRO A 41 -12.26 -6.78 15.14
C PRO A 41 -11.18 -5.77 15.57
N GLY A 42 -11.13 -4.60 14.91
CA GLY A 42 -10.22 -3.51 15.27
C GLY A 42 -9.28 -2.95 14.20
N SER A 43 -9.26 -3.48 12.96
CA SER A 43 -8.45 -2.89 11.87
C SER A 43 -8.88 -1.44 11.57
N GLN A 44 -7.94 -0.51 11.69
CA GLN A 44 -8.15 0.89 11.34
C GLN A 44 -8.17 1.10 9.83
N ILE A 45 -7.48 0.27 9.03
CA ILE A 45 -7.58 0.32 7.56
C ILE A 45 -9.05 0.23 7.11
N THR A 46 -9.79 -0.71 7.68
CA THR A 46 -11.20 -0.93 7.35
C THR A 46 -12.07 0.26 7.76
N VAL A 47 -11.87 0.77 8.98
CA VAL A 47 -12.61 1.90 9.55
C VAL A 47 -12.36 3.16 8.73
N GLN A 48 -11.10 3.48 8.43
CA GLN A 48 -10.72 4.66 7.67
C GLN A 48 -11.19 4.59 6.20
N ALA A 49 -11.22 3.40 5.59
CA ALA A 49 -11.81 3.23 4.25
C ALA A 49 -13.32 3.55 4.23
N HIS A 50 -14.06 3.19 5.28
CA HIS A 50 -15.48 3.55 5.40
C HIS A 50 -15.65 5.05 5.59
N ALA A 51 -14.78 5.69 6.36
CA ALA A 51 -14.78 7.14 6.54
C ALA A 51 -14.60 7.86 5.18
N VAL A 52 -13.64 7.44 4.36
CA VAL A 52 -13.42 7.99 3.01
C VAL A 52 -14.65 7.82 2.12
N ASN A 53 -15.28 6.64 2.10
CA ASN A 53 -16.49 6.40 1.30
C ASN A 53 -17.68 7.26 1.75
N GLN A 54 -17.68 7.73 3.00
CA GLN A 54 -18.70 8.64 3.56
C GLN A 54 -18.33 10.13 3.40
N GLY A 55 -17.19 10.44 2.77
CA GLY A 55 -16.70 11.81 2.59
C GLY A 55 -15.98 12.39 3.81
N ASN A 56 -15.60 11.57 4.78
CA ASN A 56 -14.82 11.99 5.95
C ASN A 56 -13.33 11.81 5.70
N THR A 57 -12.51 12.76 6.16
CA THR A 57 -11.04 12.67 6.10
C THR A 57 -10.55 11.58 7.06
N PRO A 58 -9.72 10.63 6.59
CA PRO A 58 -9.17 9.59 7.45
C PRO A 58 -8.15 10.19 8.43
N GLN A 59 -7.98 9.55 9.58
CA GLN A 59 -7.05 9.99 10.63
C GLN A 59 -6.15 8.83 11.10
N SER A 60 -4.90 9.16 11.42
CA SER A 60 -3.99 8.22 12.08
C SER A 60 -4.52 7.84 13.46
N VAL A 61 -4.39 6.55 13.79
CA VAL A 61 -4.63 6.06 15.14
C VAL A 61 -3.33 5.44 15.64
N PRO A 62 -2.80 5.88 16.81
CA PRO A 62 -1.59 5.31 17.38
C PRO A 62 -1.67 3.79 17.54
N ASP A 63 -0.53 3.12 17.35
CA ASP A 63 -0.38 1.67 17.52
C ASP A 63 -1.38 0.82 16.71
N SER A 64 -1.78 1.32 15.54
CA SER A 64 -2.71 0.63 14.63
C SER A 64 -2.07 0.17 13.32
N ASP A 65 -2.85 -0.54 12.50
CA ASP A 65 -2.47 -0.96 11.16
C ASP A 65 -2.63 0.15 10.10
N PHE A 66 -2.98 1.38 10.51
CA PHE A 66 -3.16 2.53 9.63
C PHE A 66 -2.43 3.78 10.16
N GLU A 67 -1.62 4.40 9.31
CA GLU A 67 -0.84 5.60 9.63
C GLU A 67 -0.84 6.57 8.45
N ILE A 68 -1.03 7.85 8.74
CA ILE A 68 -0.84 8.98 7.84
C ILE A 68 0.42 9.71 8.25
N VAL A 69 1.37 9.81 7.32
CA VAL A 69 2.58 10.62 7.46
C VAL A 69 2.35 11.93 6.73
N GLU A 70 2.18 13.01 7.49
CA GLU A 70 1.97 14.34 6.93
C GLU A 70 3.27 14.93 6.37
N VAL A 71 3.18 15.53 5.19
CA VAL A 71 4.25 16.32 4.59
C VAL A 71 3.76 17.76 4.50
N PRO A 72 4.56 18.77 4.91
CA PRO A 72 4.13 20.17 4.88
C PRO A 72 3.63 20.60 3.50
N GLU A 73 2.53 21.36 3.49
CA GLU A 73 1.99 21.94 2.27
C GLU A 73 3.01 22.90 1.64
N GLY A 74 3.15 22.84 0.31
CA GLY A 74 4.20 23.58 -0.40
C GLY A 74 5.61 23.01 -0.22
N GLY A 75 5.75 21.85 0.42
CA GLY A 75 7.01 21.11 0.49
C GLY A 75 7.54 20.80 -0.92
N ASP A 76 8.86 20.90 -1.08
CA ASP A 76 9.53 20.49 -2.31
C ASP A 76 9.18 19.02 -2.60
N PRO A 77 8.76 18.66 -3.81
CA PRO A 77 8.48 17.28 -4.14
C PRO A 77 9.59 16.26 -3.86
N GLU A 78 10.86 16.69 -3.79
CA GLU A 78 11.93 15.82 -3.32
C GLU A 78 11.73 15.36 -1.87
N LEU A 79 11.16 16.22 -1.00
CA LEU A 79 10.82 15.86 0.37
C LEU A 79 9.80 14.73 0.40
N MET A 80 8.76 14.81 -0.42
CA MET A 80 7.75 13.75 -0.50
C MET A 80 8.38 12.42 -0.95
N CYS A 81 9.27 12.46 -1.95
CA CYS A 81 9.98 11.26 -2.41
C CYS A 81 10.86 10.66 -1.29
N ARG A 82 11.60 11.50 -0.54
CA ARG A 82 12.42 11.04 0.60
C ARG A 82 11.57 10.44 1.71
N VAL A 83 10.43 11.06 2.04
CA VAL A 83 9.51 10.53 3.05
C VAL A 83 8.93 9.19 2.60
N ALA A 84 8.48 9.07 1.34
CA ALA A 84 7.98 7.81 0.80
C ALA A 84 9.03 6.69 0.83
N LEU A 85 10.29 7.00 0.47
CA LEU A 85 11.40 6.06 0.56
C LEU A 85 11.65 5.60 2.00
N ARG A 86 11.77 6.54 2.95
CA ARG A 86 11.97 6.21 4.37
C ARG A 86 10.86 5.30 4.89
N VAL A 87 9.60 5.68 4.65
CA VAL A 87 8.43 4.92 5.13
C VAL A 87 8.43 3.52 4.53
N ALA A 88 8.57 3.39 3.22
CA ALA A 88 8.51 2.09 2.54
C ALA A 88 9.72 1.18 2.82
N THR A 89 10.81 1.72 3.36
CA THR A 89 12.05 0.97 3.62
C THR A 89 12.37 0.91 5.10
N GLU A 90 13.04 1.93 5.65
CA GLU A 90 13.51 2.00 7.03
C GLU A 90 12.40 1.73 8.04
N ASP A 91 11.26 2.40 7.92
CA ASP A 91 10.18 2.31 8.90
C ASP A 91 9.51 0.92 8.84
N MET A 92 9.23 0.39 7.63
CA MET A 92 8.68 -0.96 7.47
C MET A 92 9.65 -2.05 7.92
N LEU A 93 10.94 -1.90 7.63
CA LEU A 93 11.98 -2.82 8.06
C LEU A 93 12.11 -2.84 9.59
N ALA A 94 12.06 -1.67 10.24
CA ALA A 94 12.06 -1.56 11.70
C ALA A 94 10.82 -2.23 12.32
N ARG A 95 9.69 -2.23 11.61
CA ARG A 95 8.45 -2.95 11.98
C ARG A 95 8.50 -4.44 11.65
N GLY A 96 9.57 -4.90 11.01
CA GLY A 96 9.84 -6.31 10.72
C GLY A 96 9.28 -6.82 9.39
N PHE A 97 8.87 -5.94 8.49
CA PHE A 97 8.47 -6.31 7.13
C PHE A 97 9.68 -6.30 6.18
N ASP A 98 9.68 -7.20 5.20
CA ASP A 98 10.61 -7.17 4.08
C ASP A 98 10.19 -6.08 3.07
N PRO A 99 10.97 -4.99 2.89
CA PRO A 99 10.61 -3.91 1.97
C PRO A 99 10.47 -4.35 0.50
N LEU A 100 11.07 -5.47 0.10
CA LEU A 100 11.05 -5.92 -1.29
C LEU A 100 9.84 -6.81 -1.60
N TYR A 101 9.40 -7.62 -0.63
CA TYR A 101 8.38 -8.65 -0.85
C TYR A 101 7.07 -8.42 -0.08
N GLU A 102 7.09 -7.59 0.96
CA GLU A 102 5.94 -7.36 1.84
C GLU A 102 5.42 -5.91 1.79
N VAL A 103 6.10 -5.03 1.04
CA VAL A 103 5.73 -3.61 0.92
C VAL A 103 5.47 -3.23 -0.54
N GLN A 104 4.34 -2.56 -0.78
CA GLN A 104 3.98 -2.02 -2.08
C GLN A 104 3.74 -0.50 -1.97
N VAL A 105 4.42 0.26 -2.82
CA VAL A 105 4.17 1.70 -2.95
C VAL A 105 3.18 1.94 -4.09
N LEU A 106 2.15 2.76 -3.83
CA LEU A 106 1.12 3.13 -4.79
C LEU A 106 1.12 4.66 -4.94
N THR A 107 0.91 5.14 -6.17
CA THR A 107 0.80 6.57 -6.49
C THR A 107 -0.23 6.78 -7.60
N PRO A 108 -1.04 7.85 -7.56
CA PRO A 108 -2.10 8.07 -8.54
C PRO A 108 -1.59 8.47 -9.92
N MET A 109 -0.34 8.90 -10.05
CA MET A 109 0.19 9.49 -11.28
C MET A 109 1.40 8.73 -11.83
N HIS A 110 1.53 8.71 -13.16
CA HIS A 110 2.74 8.22 -13.81
C HIS A 110 3.88 9.23 -13.79
N GLY A 111 3.56 10.48 -14.12
CA GLY A 111 4.49 11.59 -14.17
C GLY A 111 4.53 12.40 -12.89
N GLY A 112 5.40 13.41 -12.89
CA GLY A 112 5.64 14.25 -11.74
C GLY A 112 6.61 13.63 -10.74
N PRO A 113 6.99 14.41 -9.73
CA PRO A 113 8.07 14.09 -8.79
C PRO A 113 7.75 12.96 -7.81
N VAL A 114 6.46 12.67 -7.57
CA VAL A 114 5.98 11.51 -6.79
C VAL A 114 5.19 10.54 -7.65
N GLY A 115 5.35 10.61 -8.97
CA GLY A 115 4.77 9.65 -9.90
C GLY A 115 5.55 8.33 -9.94
N THR A 116 4.93 7.29 -10.52
CA THR A 116 5.54 5.95 -10.61
C THR A 116 6.94 5.97 -11.20
N ARG A 117 7.23 6.82 -12.20
CA ARG A 117 8.55 6.90 -12.83
C ARG A 117 9.63 7.40 -11.86
N ALA A 118 9.37 8.52 -11.19
CA ALA A 118 10.31 9.14 -10.26
C ALA A 118 10.56 8.23 -9.04
N LEU A 119 9.49 7.65 -8.48
CA LEU A 119 9.62 6.71 -7.37
C LEU A 119 10.41 5.47 -7.79
N ASN A 120 10.09 4.83 -8.92
CA ASN A 120 10.82 3.64 -9.38
C ASN A 120 12.32 3.91 -9.56
N GLU A 121 12.68 5.07 -10.12
CA GLU A 121 14.08 5.48 -10.26
C GLU A 121 14.75 5.65 -8.89
N ALA A 122 14.08 6.34 -7.96
CA ALA A 122 14.56 6.53 -6.60
C ALA A 122 14.74 5.19 -5.85
N PHE A 123 13.75 4.30 -5.87
CA PHE A 123 13.83 2.97 -5.24
C PHE A 123 14.89 2.06 -5.88
N ARG A 124 15.15 2.18 -7.19
CA ARG A 124 16.22 1.39 -7.85
C ARG A 124 17.60 1.72 -7.29
N SER A 125 17.85 2.96 -6.87
CA SER A 125 19.14 3.35 -6.27
C SER A 125 19.39 2.74 -4.89
N TYR A 126 18.33 2.29 -4.21
CA TYR A 126 18.42 1.51 -2.96
C TYR A 126 18.74 0.02 -3.21
N HIS A 127 18.64 -0.44 -4.44
CA HIS A 127 18.94 -1.83 -4.80
C HIS A 127 20.35 -1.95 -5.36
N VAL A 128 21.13 -2.92 -4.88
CA VAL A 128 22.43 -3.26 -5.48
C VAL A 128 22.17 -4.17 -6.68
N PRO A 129 22.59 -3.80 -7.91
CA PRO A 129 22.37 -4.63 -9.08
C PRO A 129 23.03 -6.01 -8.90
N GLY A 130 22.24 -7.08 -9.07
CA GLY A 130 22.73 -8.46 -9.10
C GLY A 130 22.35 -9.33 -7.90
N ASP A 131 21.82 -8.75 -6.82
CA ASP A 131 21.37 -9.50 -5.65
C ASP A 131 19.88 -9.26 -5.39
N ARG A 132 19.03 -10.08 -6.01
CA ARG A 132 17.57 -10.04 -5.80
C ARG A 132 17.15 -10.35 -4.36
N GLY A 133 18.10 -10.74 -3.50
CA GLY A 133 17.89 -11.00 -2.08
C GLY A 133 18.52 -9.97 -1.15
N SER A 134 18.83 -8.74 -1.60
CA SER A 134 19.20 -7.69 -0.65
C SER A 134 18.86 -6.26 -1.09
N VAL A 135 18.64 -5.41 -0.09
CA VAL A 135 18.43 -3.97 -0.22
C VAL A 135 19.54 -3.24 0.54
N THR A 136 20.10 -2.18 -0.03
CA THR A 136 21.08 -1.34 0.66
C THR A 136 20.43 -0.03 1.07
N ILE A 137 20.37 0.18 2.38
CA ILE A 137 19.81 1.40 2.98
C ILE A 137 20.97 2.10 3.67
N HIS A 138 21.29 3.33 3.26
CA HIS A 138 22.41 4.13 3.79
C HIS A 138 23.76 3.39 3.84
N GLY A 139 24.07 2.59 2.81
CA GLY A 139 25.31 1.82 2.73
C GLY A 139 25.34 0.54 3.57
N ARG A 140 24.27 0.22 4.31
CA ARG A 140 24.11 -1.05 5.01
C ARG A 140 23.25 -1.99 4.17
N GLN A 141 23.76 -3.19 3.91
CA GLN A 141 23.05 -4.24 3.19
C GLN A 141 22.11 -5.01 4.13
N TRP A 142 20.88 -5.25 3.67
CA TRP A 142 19.82 -5.97 4.38
C TRP A 142 19.30 -7.10 3.49
N ALA A 143 19.27 -8.32 4.02
CA ALA A 143 18.73 -9.50 3.34
C ALA A 143 17.34 -9.86 3.91
N PRO A 144 16.47 -10.54 3.15
CA PRO A 144 15.17 -11.02 3.58
C PRO A 144 15.25 -11.70 4.93
N MET A 145 14.29 -11.38 5.80
CA MET A 145 14.26 -11.93 7.16
C MET A 145 14.14 -13.47 7.18
N GLY A 146 13.65 -14.06 6.09
CA GLY A 146 13.58 -15.51 5.87
C GLY A 146 14.93 -16.21 5.71
N ALA A 147 15.99 -15.52 5.26
CA ALA A 147 17.31 -16.12 5.08
C ALA A 147 18.08 -16.31 6.41
N ARG A 148 17.74 -15.55 7.46
CA ARG A 148 18.41 -15.65 8.78
C ARG A 148 17.90 -16.78 9.67
N ARG A 149 16.85 -17.50 9.29
CA ARG A 149 16.33 -18.64 10.07
C ARG A 149 17.15 -19.92 9.92
N GLN A 150 17.95 -20.07 8.86
CA GLN A 150 18.75 -21.29 8.65
C GLN A 150 20.02 -21.30 9.53
N ASP A 151 20.68 -20.16 9.73
CA ASP A 151 21.97 -20.09 10.45
C ASP A 151 21.90 -20.27 11.99
N ARG A 152 20.69 -20.31 12.57
CA ARG A 152 20.52 -20.58 14.01
C ARG A 152 20.19 -22.03 14.35
N ALA A 153 19.91 -22.88 13.36
CA ALA A 153 19.62 -24.29 13.58
C ALA A 153 20.88 -25.18 13.61
N ASP A 154 22.02 -24.67 13.14
CA ASP A 154 23.29 -25.42 13.05
C ASP A 154 24.28 -25.10 14.19
N ARG A 155 23.79 -24.55 15.30
CA ARG A 155 24.58 -24.26 16.52
C ARG A 155 23.92 -24.79 17.80
N GLU A 156 23.34 -25.99 17.74
CA GLU A 156 23.04 -26.83 18.91
C GLU A 156 23.69 -28.20 18.76
#